data_AF-A0AAV5YJ25-F1
#
_entry.id   AF-A0AAV5YJ25-F1
#
_cell.length_a   1.000
_cell.length_b   1.000
_cell.length_c   1.000
_cell.angle_alpha   90.00
_cell.angle_beta   90.00
_cell.angle_gamma   90.00
#
_symmetry.space_group_name_H-M   'P 1'
#
loop_
_entity.id
_entity.type
_entity.pdbx_description
1 polymer ?
#
loop_
_entity_poly.entity_id
_entity_poly.type
_entity_poly.pdbx_seq_one_letter_code
_entity_poly.pdbx_strand_id
1 'polypeptide(L)'
;MSVRLRILVLGLAAVAMAAAGSPAQHPAAGRETAFVGACYCKAGATLQCTANLTERECRRRCDEALCDDWFWKERLPCWNWGYGG
;
A
#
# COMPACT_ATOMS: atom_id res chain seq x y z
N MET A 1 -12.34 -19.22 60.17
CA MET A 1 -13.53 -20.10 60.01
C MET A 1 -14.34 -19.54 58.84
N SER A 2 -14.70 -20.22 57.76
CA SER A 2 -14.41 -21.57 57.28
C SER A 2 -14.73 -21.54 55.78
N VAL A 3 -13.82 -22.11 55.00
CA VAL A 3 -13.97 -22.43 53.59
C VAL A 3 -15.24 -23.26 53.38
N ARG A 4 -16.16 -22.78 52.53
CA ARG A 4 -17.26 -23.57 51.92
C ARG A 4 -17.40 -23.07 50.49
N LEU A 5 -16.65 -23.62 49.53
CA LEU A 5 -16.91 -24.90 48.86
C LEU A 5 -18.30 -24.94 48.21
N ARG A 6 -18.31 -25.38 46.94
CA ARG A 6 -19.43 -25.65 46.01
C ARG A 6 -19.59 -24.48 45.03
N ILE A 7 -18.86 -24.42 43.91
CA ILE A 7 -18.96 -25.31 42.73
C ILE A 7 -20.40 -25.80 42.54
N LEU A 8 -21.16 -25.00 41.82
CA LEU A 8 -22.43 -25.29 41.13
C LEU A 8 -22.36 -24.40 39.87
N VAL A 9 -21.64 -24.81 38.82
CA VAL A 9 -22.09 -25.69 37.73
C VAL A 9 -23.34 -25.14 37.04
N LEU A 10 -23.09 -24.56 35.86
CA LEU A 10 -23.92 -24.48 34.66
C LEU A 10 -25.26 -23.72 34.71
N GLY A 11 -25.40 -22.80 33.75
CA GLY A 11 -26.59 -22.81 32.90
C GLY A 11 -27.21 -21.46 32.62
N LEU A 12 -26.81 -20.89 31.48
CA LEU A 12 -27.65 -20.18 30.50
C LEU A 12 -28.51 -18.96 30.94
N ALA A 13 -28.59 -18.02 29.98
CA ALA A 13 -29.51 -16.89 29.86
C ALA A 13 -29.01 -15.60 30.55
N ALA A 14 -29.00 -14.42 29.91
CA ALA A 14 -29.40 -14.03 28.58
C ALA A 14 -28.84 -12.62 28.31
N VAL A 15 -28.38 -12.41 27.08
CA VAL A 15 -28.69 -11.28 26.20
C VAL A 15 -28.75 -9.86 26.83
N ALA A 16 -27.75 -9.04 26.51
CA ALA A 16 -27.91 -7.60 26.26
C ALA A 16 -26.73 -7.15 25.37
N MET A 17 -26.86 -7.25 24.05
CA MET A 17 -27.13 -6.12 23.17
C MET A 17 -26.23 -4.89 23.43
N ALA A 18 -25.17 -4.77 22.63
CA ALA A 18 -24.70 -3.48 22.16
C ALA A 18 -24.45 -3.61 20.65
N ALA A 19 -25.47 -3.21 19.91
CA ALA A 19 -25.38 -2.93 18.50
C ALA A 19 -24.40 -1.78 18.25
N ALA A 20 -23.41 -2.01 17.42
CA ALA A 20 -22.80 -0.97 16.61
C ALA A 20 -22.47 -1.63 15.28
N GLY A 21 -23.27 -1.32 14.28
CA GLY A 21 -23.30 -2.01 13.00
C GLY A 21 -21.90 -2.16 12.41
N SER A 22 -21.60 -3.38 11.98
CA SER A 22 -20.58 -3.58 10.95
C SER A 22 -21.00 -2.74 9.76
N PRO A 23 -20.23 -1.71 9.35
CA PRO A 23 -20.53 -1.06 8.10
C PRO A 23 -20.46 -2.16 7.03
N ALA A 24 -21.54 -2.27 6.27
CA ALA A 24 -21.55 -3.02 5.04
C ALA A 24 -20.23 -2.74 4.33
N GLN A 25 -19.50 -3.81 3.99
CA GLN A 25 -18.34 -3.72 3.11
C GLN A 25 -18.86 -3.20 1.77
N HIS A 26 -18.99 -1.88 1.66
CA HIS A 26 -19.02 -1.21 0.38
C HIS A 26 -17.77 -1.73 -0.35
N PRO A 27 -17.88 -2.28 -1.56
CA PRO A 27 -16.70 -2.32 -2.41
C PRO A 27 -16.18 -0.88 -2.42
N ALA A 28 -14.93 -0.68 -2.00
CA ALA A 28 -14.35 0.65 -1.96
C ALA A 28 -14.52 1.28 -3.34
N ALA A 29 -15.52 2.15 -3.48
CA ALA A 29 -15.72 2.99 -4.63
C ALA A 29 -14.46 3.85 -4.70
N GLY A 30 -13.59 3.56 -5.66
CA GLY A 30 -12.31 4.23 -5.80
C GLY A 30 -11.18 3.61 -4.98
N ARG A 31 -10.78 2.37 -5.29
CA ARG A 31 -9.32 2.18 -5.37
C ARG A 31 -8.90 2.96 -6.61
N GLU A 32 -8.65 4.25 -6.42
CA GLU A 32 -7.96 5.09 -7.39
C GLU A 32 -6.77 4.25 -7.84
N THR A 33 -6.84 3.70 -9.05
CA THR A 33 -5.73 2.93 -9.60
C THR A 33 -4.64 3.95 -9.79
N ALA A 34 -3.80 4.10 -8.76
CA ALA A 34 -2.72 5.07 -8.76
C ALA A 34 -1.98 4.89 -10.08
N PHE A 35 -1.89 5.96 -10.86
CA PHE A 35 -1.30 5.87 -12.18
C PHE A 35 0.13 5.35 -12.03
N VAL A 36 0.40 4.20 -12.65
CA VAL A 36 1.72 3.58 -12.67
C VAL A 36 2.40 3.87 -13.99
N GLY A 37 3.72 3.92 -13.96
CA GLY A 37 4.53 4.30 -15.10
C GLY A 37 5.98 3.87 -14.94
N ALA A 38 6.84 4.44 -15.77
CA ALA A 38 8.27 4.22 -15.75
C ALA A 38 8.98 5.34 -14.99
N CYS A 39 9.84 4.95 -14.06
CA CYS A 39 10.73 5.81 -13.32
C CYS A 39 12.12 5.76 -13.93
N TYR A 40 12.72 6.91 -14.19
CA TYR A 40 14.07 7.04 -14.71
C TYR A 40 14.92 7.80 -13.71
N CYS A 41 16.03 7.19 -13.29
CA CYS A 41 17.02 7.78 -12.39
C CYS A 41 18.34 7.91 -13.15
N LYS A 42 18.89 9.11 -13.18
CA LYS A 42 20.20 9.39 -13.77
C LYS A 42 21.24 9.49 -12.65
N ALA A 43 22.33 8.74 -12.78
CA ALA A 43 23.50 8.81 -11.91
C ALA A 43 24.77 8.81 -12.77
N GLY A 44 25.48 9.94 -12.76
CA GLY A 44 26.56 10.27 -13.68
C GLY A 44 26.14 10.13 -15.14
N ALA A 45 26.86 9.28 -15.87
CA ALA A 45 26.59 8.97 -17.27
C ALA A 45 25.55 7.85 -17.47
N THR A 46 25.01 7.27 -16.38
CA THR A 46 24.12 6.10 -16.45
C THR A 46 22.68 6.50 -16.22
N LEU A 47 21.78 6.02 -17.10
CA LEU A 47 20.33 6.14 -16.93
C LEU A 47 19.76 4.77 -16.55
N GLN A 48 19.21 4.66 -15.34
CA GLN A 48 18.51 3.47 -14.85
C GLN A 48 17.00 3.66 -15.01
N CYS A 49 16.28 2.60 -15.38
CA CYS A 49 14.83 2.63 -15.46
C CYS A 49 14.19 1.51 -14.64
N THR A 50 13.12 1.85 -13.92
CA THR A 50 12.25 0.88 -13.24
C THR A 50 10.79 1.12 -13.63
N ALA A 51 10.13 0.07 -14.14
CA ALA A 51 8.73 0.12 -14.54
C ALA A 51 7.78 -0.14 -13.37
N ASN A 52 6.49 0.13 -13.59
CA ASN A 52 5.38 -0.16 -12.68
C ASN A 52 5.48 0.55 -11.32
N LEU A 53 5.96 1.79 -11.32
CA LEU A 53 5.99 2.64 -10.13
C LEU A 53 5.00 3.79 -10.30
N THR A 54 4.36 4.18 -9.21
CA THR A 54 3.72 5.50 -9.11
C THR A 54 4.77 6.61 -9.12
N GLU A 55 4.39 7.84 -9.46
CA GLU A 55 5.31 8.98 -9.42
C GLU A 55 5.93 9.16 -8.02
N ARG A 56 5.13 9.01 -6.97
CA ARG A 56 5.59 9.14 -5.58
C ARG A 56 6.65 8.10 -5.22
N GLU A 57 6.46 6.85 -5.66
CA GLU A 57 7.45 5.78 -5.43
C GLU A 57 8.73 6.04 -6.22
N CYS A 58 8.61 6.56 -7.45
CA CYS A 58 9.76 6.96 -8.25
C CYS A 58 10.59 8.03 -7.53
N ARG A 59 9.94 9.12 -7.09
CA ARG A 59 10.60 10.21 -6.36
C ARG A 59 11.34 9.70 -5.13
N ARG A 60 10.63 8.99 -4.24
CA ARG A 60 11.23 8.43 -3.01
C ARG A 60 12.47 7.59 -3.33
N ARG A 61 12.38 6.69 -4.31
CA ARG A 61 13.52 5.85 -4.69
C ARG A 61 14.68 6.64 -5.24
N CYS A 62 14.42 7.66 -6.06
CA CYS A 62 15.48 8.47 -6.66
C CYS A 62 16.17 9.35 -5.61
N ASP A 63 15.41 9.85 -4.64
CA ASP A 63 15.94 10.58 -3.48
C ASP A 63 16.81 9.66 -2.61
N GLU A 64 16.34 8.43 -2.31
CA GLU A 64 17.09 7.44 -1.53
C GLU A 64 18.36 6.96 -2.26
N ALA A 65 18.30 6.82 -3.58
CA ALA A 65 19.42 6.41 -4.42
C ALA A 65 20.39 7.57 -4.76
N LEU A 66 20.08 8.80 -4.33
CA LEU A 66 20.85 10.01 -4.61
C LEU A 66 21.12 10.20 -6.11
N CYS A 67 20.09 10.04 -6.93
CA CYS A 67 20.17 10.32 -8.37
C CYS A 67 20.50 11.79 -8.63
N ASP A 68 21.31 12.08 -9.63
CA ASP A 68 21.57 13.46 -10.07
C ASP A 68 20.33 14.12 -10.67
N ASP A 69 19.52 13.33 -11.36
CA ASP A 69 18.27 13.74 -11.99
C ASP A 69 17.29 12.57 -12.07
N TRP A 70 15.99 12.86 -12.15
CA TRP A 70 14.97 11.84 -12.32
C TRP A 70 13.73 12.35 -13.05
N PHE A 71 13.05 11.44 -13.76
CA PHE A 71 11.76 11.73 -14.37
C PHE A 71 10.85 10.51 -14.34
N TRP A 72 9.55 10.78 -14.33
CA TRP A 72 8.51 9.75 -14.34
C TRP A 72 7.61 9.90 -15.55
N LYS A 73 7.23 8.78 -16.16
CA LYS A 73 6.34 8.74 -17.33
C LYS A 73 5.15 7.84 -17.05
N GLU A 74 3.98 8.46 -16.88
CA GLU A 74 2.71 7.76 -16.68
C GLU A 74 2.42 6.75 -17.80
N ARG A 75 1.94 5.56 -17.44
CA ARG A 75 1.44 4.50 -18.34
C ARG A 75 2.39 4.05 -19.45
N LEU A 76 3.67 4.42 -19.35
CA LEU A 76 4.71 3.99 -20.28
C LEU A 76 5.63 2.97 -19.61
N PRO A 77 6.08 1.93 -20.34
CA PRO A 77 7.12 1.04 -19.86
C PRO A 77 8.48 1.74 -19.86
N CYS A 78 9.47 1.08 -19.26
CA CYS A 78 10.85 1.48 -19.45
C CYS A 78 11.21 1.40 -20.93
N TRP A 79 11.68 2.52 -21.47
CA TRP A 79 12.08 2.64 -22.86
C TRP A 79 13.61 2.57 -22.94
N ASN A 80 14.10 1.58 -23.68
CA ASN A 80 15.50 1.19 -23.82
C ASN A 80 16.04 1.34 -25.26
N TRP A 81 15.37 2.13 -26.11
CA TRP A 81 15.77 2.40 -27.50
C TRP A 81 15.99 3.90 -27.65
N GLY A 82 17.22 4.28 -27.99
CA GLY A 82 17.73 5.64 -27.98
C GLY A 82 16.95 6.62 -28.86
N TYR A 83 17.19 7.90 -28.64
CA TYR A 83 16.91 8.93 -29.63
C TYR A 83 17.66 8.55 -30.93
N GLY A 84 16.94 7.92 -31.87
CA GLY A 84 17.39 7.77 -33.24
C GLY A 84 17.58 9.16 -33.84
N GLY A 85 18.75 9.37 -34.44
CA GLY A 85 19.05 10.53 -35.28
C GLY A 85 18.35 10.47 -36.63
#